data_AF-A0A9P5H6L8-F1
#
_entry.id   AF-A0A9P5H6L8-F1
#
_cell.length_a   1.000
_cell.length_b   1.000
_cell.length_c   1.000
_cell.angle_alpha   90.00
_cell.angle_beta   90.00
_cell.angle_gamma   90.00
#
_symmetry.space_group_name_H-M   'P 1'
#
loop_
_entity.id
_entity.type
_entity.pdbx_description
1 polymer ?
#
loop_
_entity_poly.entity_id
_entity_poly.type
_entity_poly.pdbx_seq_one_letter_code
_entity_poly.pdbx_strand_id
1 'polypeptide(L)'
;MAVIDEIIRRHPRERLFVQPLEWTARHLELLQCSFELQGDAVPSKIPVDEAVQDADLIDRRPFNYWTHEAEVLATSDTKNAVIRRILTDRNGPFKCIRPFGFFRFGSDHRFRLHGLVFAPCIQRQIPAQNHPPPVFAFMQRSMVKIQRETAFPMPRPRRRQHVPNVPVAAARQLQLKHLEPADPCRDPYILAVLLGLAQAQAEAASLSSDDSNNGRREYRVCAIFVDEKNTEHMIFYSANITTAFLAKFEYPEDLQVPQWSPLSDPLVIRQIKFPYQPYSSLRQRLVDAIISTAGR
;
A
#
# COMPACT_ATOMS: atom_id res chain seq x y z
N MET A 1 6.76 -10.93 23.37
CA MET A 1 6.81 -10.84 21.89
C MET A 1 7.58 -9.58 21.56
N ALA A 2 8.61 -9.69 20.72
CA ALA A 2 9.76 -8.79 20.71
C ALA A 2 9.53 -7.48 19.92
N VAL A 3 9.96 -6.35 20.48
CA VAL A 3 10.21 -5.08 19.76
C VAL A 3 11.20 -5.35 18.62
N ILE A 4 11.20 -4.58 17.52
CA ILE A 4 12.14 -4.83 16.42
C ILE A 4 13.60 -4.89 16.89
N ASP A 5 13.96 -4.11 17.91
CA ASP A 5 15.27 -4.15 18.56
C ASP A 5 15.59 -5.48 19.23
N GLU A 6 14.62 -6.09 19.89
CA GLU A 6 14.79 -7.41 20.47
C GLU A 6 14.88 -8.49 19.39
N ILE A 7 14.17 -8.32 18.26
CA ILE A 7 14.36 -9.18 17.09
C ILE A 7 15.78 -9.01 16.53
N ILE A 8 16.26 -7.77 16.36
CA ILE A 8 17.63 -7.48 15.90
C ILE A 8 18.66 -8.09 16.85
N ARG A 9 18.49 -7.95 18.17
CA ARG A 9 19.39 -8.54 19.18
C ARG A 9 19.40 -10.07 19.12
N ARG A 10 18.25 -10.70 18.87
CA ARG A 10 18.12 -12.17 18.73
C ARG A 10 18.64 -12.67 17.38
N HIS A 11 18.74 -11.81 16.37
CA HIS A 11 19.21 -12.11 15.02
C HIS A 11 20.38 -11.21 14.60
N PRO A 12 21.51 -11.19 15.33
CA PRO A 12 22.57 -10.18 15.18
C PRO A 12 23.33 -10.25 13.84
N ARG A 13 23.13 -11.30 13.05
CA ARG A 13 23.74 -11.49 11.71
C ARG A 13 22.74 -11.27 10.57
N GLU A 14 21.48 -10.98 10.88
CA GLU A 14 20.45 -10.70 9.89
C GLU A 14 20.29 -9.17 9.76
N ARG A 15 20.28 -8.66 8.52
CA ARG A 15 20.03 -7.24 8.24
C ARG A 15 18.53 -6.98 8.27
N LEU A 16 17.97 -6.80 9.47
CA LEU A 16 16.53 -6.56 9.69
C LEU A 16 16.16 -5.08 9.69
N PHE A 17 17.12 -4.21 10.03
CA PHE A 17 16.96 -2.75 9.95
C PHE A 17 17.39 -2.25 8.57
N VAL A 18 16.51 -2.44 7.59
CA VAL A 18 16.74 -2.05 6.20
C VAL A 18 15.50 -1.35 5.63
N GLN A 19 15.68 -0.60 4.54
CA GLN A 19 14.56 0.03 3.86
C GLN A 19 13.53 -1.01 3.38
N PRO A 20 12.24 -0.64 3.27
CA PRO A 20 11.16 -1.52 2.82
C PRO A 20 11.41 -2.31 1.53
N LEU A 21 12.15 -1.74 0.57
CA LEU A 21 12.47 -2.41 -0.70
C LEU A 21 13.40 -3.63 -0.52
N GLU A 22 14.16 -3.66 0.57
CA GLU A 22 15.05 -4.76 0.97
C GLU A 22 14.34 -5.79 1.85
N TRP A 23 13.05 -5.62 2.15
CA TRP A 23 12.31 -6.59 2.96
C TRP A 23 12.10 -7.89 2.20
N THR A 24 12.25 -9.00 2.93
CA THR A 24 12.12 -10.38 2.48
C THR A 24 11.00 -11.09 3.23
N ALA A 25 10.64 -12.31 2.81
CA ALA A 25 9.65 -13.14 3.52
C ALA A 25 10.01 -13.33 5.01
N ARG A 26 11.31 -13.30 5.34
CA ARG A 26 11.81 -13.33 6.72
C ARG A 26 11.25 -12.21 7.59
N HIS A 27 11.05 -11.02 7.03
CA HIS A 27 10.46 -9.90 7.77
C HIS A 27 9.00 -10.18 8.15
N LEU A 28 8.25 -10.85 7.27
CA LEU A 28 6.87 -11.26 7.56
C LEU A 28 6.83 -12.28 8.70
N GLU A 29 7.71 -13.29 8.66
CA GLU A 29 7.82 -14.31 9.71
C GLU A 29 8.12 -13.70 11.08
N LEU A 30 9.14 -12.83 11.15
CA LEU A 30 9.60 -12.21 12.39
C LEU A 30 8.57 -11.25 12.98
N LEU A 31 7.84 -10.52 12.12
CA LEU A 31 6.76 -9.63 12.54
C LEU A 31 5.45 -10.37 12.83
N GLN A 32 5.39 -11.67 12.53
CA GLN A 32 4.19 -12.52 12.62
C GLN A 32 3.05 -12.01 11.74
N CYS A 33 3.40 -11.62 10.51
CA CYS A 33 2.46 -11.19 9.49
C CYS A 33 2.17 -12.33 8.52
N SER A 34 0.89 -12.51 8.17
CA SER A 34 0.46 -13.47 7.17
C SER A 34 -0.46 -12.82 6.14
N PHE A 35 -0.53 -13.42 4.96
CA PHE A 35 -1.46 -13.05 3.92
C PHE A 35 -2.54 -14.12 3.79
N GLU A 36 -3.80 -13.71 3.88
CA GLU A 36 -4.96 -14.59 3.74
C GLU A 36 -5.76 -14.20 2.50
N LEU A 37 -5.88 -15.13 1.55
CA LEU A 37 -6.75 -14.94 0.39
C LEU A 37 -8.19 -15.17 0.82
N GLN A 38 -8.96 -14.10 0.89
CA GLN A 38 -10.41 -14.16 0.87
C GLN A 38 -10.84 -14.27 -0.59
N GLY A 39 -11.88 -15.07 -0.86
CA GLY A 39 -12.32 -15.39 -2.22
C GLY A 39 -12.60 -14.15 -3.09
N ASP A 40 -12.99 -14.40 -4.34
CA ASP A 40 -13.18 -13.33 -5.33
C ASP A 40 -14.17 -12.26 -4.83
N ALA A 41 -13.87 -10.98 -5.07
CA ALA A 41 -14.80 -9.90 -4.75
C ALA A 41 -16.04 -10.11 -5.60
N VAL A 42 -17.15 -10.54 -4.97
CA VAL A 42 -18.41 -10.70 -5.67
C VAL A 42 -18.83 -9.33 -6.18
N PRO A 43 -19.01 -9.12 -7.50
CA PRO A 43 -19.53 -7.86 -7.99
C PRO A 43 -20.94 -7.68 -7.42
N SER A 44 -21.13 -6.68 -6.55
CA SER A 44 -22.43 -6.33 -6.00
C SER A 44 -23.44 -6.24 -7.14
N LYS A 45 -24.44 -7.12 -7.11
CA LYS A 45 -25.59 -7.09 -8.03
C LYS A 45 -26.37 -5.82 -7.71
N ILE A 46 -26.20 -4.76 -8.49
CA ILE A 46 -27.16 -3.66 -8.50
C ILE A 46 -28.39 -4.19 -9.26
N PRO A 47 -29.61 -4.11 -8.70
CA PRO A 47 -30.82 -4.40 -9.45
C PRO A 47 -30.94 -3.35 -10.56
N VAL A 48 -30.96 -3.81 -11.81
CA VAL A 48 -31.37 -2.98 -12.94
C VAL A 48 -32.89 -2.95 -12.89
N ASP A 49 -33.46 -2.02 -12.13
CA ASP A 49 -34.89 -1.74 -12.18
C ASP A 49 -35.15 -0.55 -13.12
N GLU A 50 -36.01 -0.83 -14.10
CA GLU A 50 -36.60 0.10 -15.04
C GLU A 50 -37.55 1.05 -14.30
N ALA A 51 -37.33 2.36 -14.46
CA ALA A 51 -38.37 3.38 -14.33
C ALA A 51 -38.01 4.58 -15.23
N VAL A 52 -39.00 5.01 -16.01
CA VAL A 52 -38.91 5.76 -17.27
C VAL A 52 -39.48 7.18 -17.12
N GLN A 53 -39.05 8.10 -18.01
CA GLN A 53 -39.63 9.43 -18.40
C GLN A 53 -39.54 10.58 -17.36
N ASP A 54 -39.19 11.83 -17.65
CA ASP A 54 -39.00 12.59 -18.90
C ASP A 54 -38.06 13.78 -18.62
N ALA A 55 -37.18 14.11 -19.58
CA ALA A 55 -36.79 15.46 -19.97
C ALA A 55 -35.73 15.40 -21.08
N ASP A 56 -36.10 15.93 -22.24
CA ASP A 56 -35.32 16.08 -23.45
C ASP A 56 -33.88 16.58 -23.27
N LEU A 57 -32.95 15.97 -24.02
CA LEU A 57 -32.14 16.60 -25.08
C LEU A 57 -30.85 15.79 -25.30
N ILE A 58 -30.81 15.00 -26.38
CA ILE A 58 -29.63 14.60 -27.16
C ILE A 58 -28.42 14.07 -26.33
N ASP A 59 -28.26 12.74 -26.23
CA ASP A 59 -26.94 12.17 -26.53
C ASP A 59 -27.03 10.72 -27.05
N ARG A 60 -26.61 10.53 -28.30
CA ARG A 60 -26.62 9.24 -29.00
C ARG A 60 -25.41 8.44 -28.51
N ARG A 61 -25.64 7.54 -27.54
CA ARG A 61 -24.64 6.70 -26.83
C ARG A 61 -23.49 7.55 -26.26
N PRO A 62 -23.61 8.04 -25.01
CA PRO A 62 -22.48 8.71 -24.39
C PRO A 62 -21.33 7.71 -24.30
N PHE A 63 -20.21 8.04 -24.92
CA PHE A 63 -18.92 7.42 -24.60
C PHE A 63 -18.80 7.45 -23.08
N ASN A 64 -19.00 6.29 -22.43
CA ASN A 64 -18.90 6.24 -20.97
C ASN A 64 -17.42 6.33 -20.63
N TYR A 65 -16.98 7.56 -20.41
CA TYR A 65 -15.60 7.93 -20.10
C TYR A 65 -14.99 7.00 -19.04
N TRP A 66 -15.75 6.66 -18.00
CA TRP A 66 -15.27 5.78 -16.93
C TRP A 66 -15.19 4.30 -17.33
N THR A 67 -16.09 3.83 -18.20
CA THR A 67 -15.96 2.48 -18.78
C THR A 67 -14.68 2.36 -19.60
N HIS A 68 -14.38 3.38 -20.41
CA HIS A 68 -13.15 3.39 -21.19
C HIS A 68 -11.90 3.48 -20.31
N GLU A 69 -11.86 4.40 -19.34
CA GLU A 69 -10.73 4.48 -18.41
C GLU A 69 -10.56 3.19 -17.58
N ALA A 70 -11.65 2.50 -17.22
CA ALA A 70 -11.59 1.20 -16.56
C ALA A 70 -11.02 0.09 -17.45
N GLU A 71 -11.39 0.06 -18.73
CA GLU A 71 -10.82 -0.86 -19.73
C GLU A 71 -9.33 -0.57 -19.97
N VAL A 72 -8.96 0.71 -20.08
CA VAL A 72 -7.56 1.14 -20.18
C VAL A 72 -6.78 0.78 -18.92
N LEU A 73 -7.39 0.86 -17.73
CA LEU A 73 -6.75 0.43 -16.48
C LEU A 73 -6.43 -1.07 -16.53
N ALA A 74 -7.32 -1.89 -17.10
CA ALA A 74 -7.12 -3.33 -17.23
C ALA A 74 -6.03 -3.67 -18.25
N THR A 75 -5.96 -2.95 -19.37
CA THR A 75 -5.14 -3.32 -20.54
C THR A 75 -3.80 -2.58 -20.65
N SER A 76 -3.67 -1.39 -20.07
CA SER A 76 -2.49 -0.54 -20.22
C SER A 76 -1.37 -0.89 -19.23
N ASP A 77 -0.12 -0.68 -19.62
CA ASP A 77 1.04 -0.73 -18.73
C ASP A 77 1.10 0.48 -17.78
N THR A 78 0.47 1.60 -18.16
CA THR A 78 0.49 2.86 -17.41
C THR A 78 -0.64 2.97 -16.38
N LYS A 79 -0.92 1.87 -15.66
CA LYS A 79 -2.04 1.78 -14.71
C LYS A 79 -2.02 2.89 -13.63
N ASN A 80 -0.84 3.37 -13.23
CA ASN A 80 -0.67 4.51 -12.31
C ASN A 80 -1.35 5.81 -12.80
N ALA A 81 -1.22 6.16 -14.08
CA ALA A 81 -1.82 7.38 -14.60
C ALA A 81 -3.35 7.26 -14.62
N VAL A 82 -3.84 6.09 -15.02
CA VAL A 82 -5.26 5.80 -15.17
C VAL A 82 -5.97 5.73 -13.82
N ILE A 83 -5.42 5.00 -12.85
CA ILE A 83 -6.01 4.91 -11.50
C ILE A 83 -6.09 6.28 -10.83
N ARG A 84 -5.08 7.13 -11.05
CA ARG A 84 -5.10 8.50 -10.57
C ARG A 84 -6.30 9.25 -11.14
N ARG A 85 -6.52 9.21 -12.46
CA ARG A 85 -7.69 9.83 -13.10
C ARG A 85 -9.00 9.28 -12.55
N ILE A 86 -9.13 7.96 -12.44
CA ILE A 86 -10.33 7.29 -11.90
C ILE A 86 -10.69 7.81 -10.50
N LEU A 87 -9.69 8.01 -9.63
CA LEU A 87 -9.90 8.39 -8.24
C LEU A 87 -9.93 9.91 -7.99
N THR A 88 -9.26 10.72 -8.83
CA THR A 88 -9.11 12.17 -8.60
C THR A 88 -9.89 13.06 -9.56
N ASP A 89 -10.17 12.62 -10.79
CA ASP A 89 -10.77 13.50 -11.81
C ASP A 89 -12.28 13.72 -11.57
N ARG A 90 -12.75 14.90 -12.04
CA ARG A 90 -14.17 15.34 -12.00
C ARG A 90 -14.80 15.19 -10.61
N ASN A 91 -14.25 15.89 -9.61
CA ASN A 91 -14.70 15.84 -8.20
C ASN A 91 -14.59 14.44 -7.59
N GLY A 92 -13.47 13.74 -7.84
CA GLY A 92 -13.21 12.45 -7.22
C GLY A 92 -13.18 12.53 -5.68
N PRO A 93 -13.57 11.45 -4.98
CA PRO A 93 -13.62 11.41 -3.51
C PRO A 93 -12.23 11.41 -2.87
N PHE A 94 -11.17 11.29 -3.66
CA PHE A 94 -9.79 11.23 -3.19
C PHE A 94 -8.90 12.26 -3.86
N LYS A 95 -7.85 12.65 -3.15
CA LYS A 95 -6.71 13.41 -3.68
C LYS A 95 -5.46 12.54 -3.62
N CYS A 96 -4.67 12.55 -4.68
CA CYS A 96 -3.36 11.91 -4.70
C CYS A 96 -2.35 12.83 -3.98
N ILE A 97 -1.76 12.34 -2.89
CA ILE A 97 -0.80 13.10 -2.07
C ILE A 97 0.61 12.96 -2.63
N ARG A 98 1.38 14.05 -2.56
CA ARG A 98 2.85 14.04 -2.71
C ARG A 98 3.48 14.76 -1.51
N PRO A 99 4.57 14.25 -0.92
CA PRO A 99 5.31 13.03 -1.30
C PRO A 99 4.53 11.72 -1.02
N PHE A 100 5.02 10.61 -1.58
CA PHE A 100 4.34 9.31 -1.73
C PHE A 100 4.17 8.48 -0.44
N GLY A 101 4.14 9.13 0.74
CA GLY A 101 4.13 8.47 2.04
C GLY A 101 5.51 8.03 2.52
N PHE A 102 5.60 7.76 3.82
CA PHE A 102 6.82 7.30 4.48
C PHE A 102 6.49 6.13 5.40
N PHE A 103 7.44 5.20 5.48
CA PHE A 103 7.51 4.21 6.53
C PHE A 103 8.62 4.64 7.51
N ARG A 104 8.35 4.58 8.81
CA ARG A 104 9.27 5.03 9.85
C ARG A 104 9.72 3.87 10.73
N PHE A 105 11.00 3.86 11.08
CA PHE A 105 11.48 3.20 12.28
C PHE A 105 11.94 4.26 13.28
N GLY A 106 11.34 4.25 14.47
CA GLY A 106 11.56 5.29 15.46
C GLY A 106 11.24 6.69 14.95
N SER A 107 11.83 7.67 15.62
CA SER A 107 11.77 9.10 15.31
C SER A 107 12.61 9.45 14.08
N ASP A 108 13.80 8.87 13.95
CA ASP A 108 14.84 9.36 13.04
C ASP A 108 14.86 8.73 11.64
N HIS A 109 14.37 7.48 11.49
CA HIS A 109 14.57 6.73 10.25
C HIS A 109 13.31 6.70 9.40
N ARG A 110 13.28 7.58 8.38
CA ARG A 110 12.15 7.68 7.44
C ARG A 110 12.54 7.14 6.08
N PHE A 111 11.87 6.07 5.67
CA PHE A 111 11.99 5.46 4.36
C PHE A 111 10.84 5.90 3.46
N ARG A 112 11.17 6.45 2.29
CA ARG A 112 10.17 6.88 1.31
C ARG A 112 9.49 5.65 0.71
N LEU A 113 8.17 5.64 0.73
CA LEU A 113 7.39 4.65 0.00
C LEU A 113 7.22 5.10 -1.46
N HIS A 114 7.24 4.12 -2.35
CA HIS A 114 6.96 4.22 -3.77
C HIS A 114 5.58 3.62 -4.08
N GLY A 115 4.85 4.28 -4.98
CA GLY A 115 3.47 3.99 -5.33
C GLY A 115 2.68 5.29 -5.46
N LEU A 116 1.36 5.21 -5.54
CA LEU A 116 0.47 6.35 -5.38
C LEU A 116 -0.24 6.24 -4.05
N VAL A 117 -0.29 7.33 -3.29
CA VAL A 117 -1.00 7.40 -2.01
C VAL A 117 -2.14 8.40 -2.12
N PHE A 118 -3.29 8.04 -1.58
CA PHE A 118 -4.52 8.80 -1.66
C PHE A 118 -5.07 9.09 -0.27
N ALA A 119 -5.51 10.32 -0.07
CA ALA A 119 -6.32 10.71 1.09
C ALA A 119 -7.71 11.15 0.64
N PRO A 120 -8.72 11.07 1.52
CA PRO A 120 -10.03 11.63 1.26
C PRO A 120 -9.94 13.10 0.83
N CYS A 121 -10.70 13.47 -0.20
CA CYS A 121 -10.88 14.85 -0.59
C CYS A 121 -11.83 15.52 0.41
N ILE A 122 -11.47 16.71 0.89
CA ILE A 122 -12.37 17.53 1.71
C ILE A 122 -12.89 18.66 0.85
N GLN A 123 -14.21 18.85 0.83
CA GLN A 123 -14.87 19.90 0.08
C GLN A 123 -14.67 21.33 0.66
N ARG A 124 -14.00 21.47 1.81
CA ARG A 124 -13.85 22.73 2.56
C ARG A 124 -12.39 23.03 2.88
N GLN A 125 -12.05 24.32 2.92
CA GLN A 125 -10.71 24.85 3.23
C GLN A 125 -10.35 24.60 4.70
N ILE A 126 -9.90 23.38 5.00
CA ILE A 126 -9.32 23.05 6.29
C ILE A 126 -7.82 23.40 6.26
N PRO A 127 -7.26 24.00 7.33
CA PRO A 127 -5.82 24.21 7.45
C PRO A 127 -5.03 22.92 7.22
N ALA A 128 -3.85 23.02 6.63
CA ALA A 128 -3.07 21.84 6.19
C ALA A 128 -2.83 20.80 7.30
N GLN A 129 -2.82 21.25 8.55
CA GLN A 129 -2.57 20.49 9.78
C GLN A 129 -3.71 19.51 10.12
N ASN A 130 -4.91 19.76 9.59
CA ASN A 130 -6.12 18.97 9.86
C ASN A 130 -6.56 18.18 8.61
N HIS A 131 -5.67 17.98 7.64
CA HIS A 131 -5.98 17.12 6.51
C HIS A 131 -6.13 15.66 6.93
N PRO A 132 -7.08 14.92 6.35
CA PRO A 132 -7.29 13.52 6.69
C PRO A 132 -6.03 12.74 6.30
N PRO A 133 -5.65 11.76 7.14
CA PRO A 133 -4.51 10.93 6.85
C PRO A 133 -4.73 10.12 5.57
N PRO A 134 -3.65 9.66 4.91
CA PRO A 134 -3.78 8.78 3.77
C PRO A 134 -4.40 7.44 4.18
N VAL A 135 -5.30 6.93 3.34
CA VAL A 135 -6.10 5.73 3.62
C VAL A 135 -5.85 4.61 2.62
N PHE A 136 -5.39 4.97 1.42
CA PHE A 136 -5.31 4.07 0.29
C PHE A 136 -3.99 4.24 -0.46
N ALA A 137 -3.35 3.13 -0.82
CA ALA A 137 -2.19 3.11 -1.68
C ALA A 137 -2.41 2.25 -2.94
N PHE A 138 -1.77 2.63 -4.04
CA PHE A 138 -1.75 1.87 -5.29
C PHE A 138 -0.31 1.61 -5.71
N MET A 139 0.00 0.35 -6.00
CA MET A 139 1.34 -0.12 -6.33
C MET A 139 1.30 -1.01 -7.55
N GLN A 140 2.35 -0.95 -8.37
CA GLN A 140 2.52 -1.86 -9.51
C GLN A 140 3.75 -2.74 -9.30
N ARG A 141 3.70 -3.98 -9.79
CA ARG A 141 4.79 -4.94 -9.68
C ARG A 141 6.08 -4.46 -10.34
N SER A 142 6.01 -3.92 -11.57
CA SER A 142 7.19 -3.38 -12.26
C SER A 142 7.84 -2.25 -11.48
N MET A 143 7.04 -1.40 -10.82
CA MET A 143 7.54 -0.33 -9.97
C MET A 143 8.36 -0.89 -8.82
N VAL A 144 7.89 -1.92 -8.10
CA VAL A 144 8.63 -2.51 -6.98
C VAL A 144 9.96 -3.06 -7.48
N LYS A 145 9.94 -3.75 -8.63
CA LYS A 145 11.15 -4.32 -9.26
C LYS A 145 12.17 -3.25 -9.64
N ILE A 146 11.73 -2.19 -10.32
CA ILE A 146 12.62 -1.07 -10.73
C ILE A 146 13.22 -0.38 -9.51
N GLN A 147 12.43 -0.17 -8.45
CA GLN A 147 12.91 0.49 -7.23
C GLN A 147 13.90 -0.40 -6.46
N ARG A 148 13.69 -1.72 -6.41
CA ARG A 148 14.70 -2.68 -5.91
C ARG A 148 15.97 -2.61 -6.71
N GLU A 149 15.89 -2.63 -8.03
CA GLU A 149 17.08 -2.51 -8.89
C GLU A 149 17.84 -1.20 -8.66
N THR A 150 17.13 -0.11 -8.37
CA THR A 150 17.70 1.21 -8.06
C THR A 150 18.36 1.25 -6.67
N ALA A 151 17.79 0.55 -5.69
CA ALA A 151 18.37 0.42 -4.35
C ALA A 151 19.72 -0.31 -4.34
N PHE A 152 19.97 -1.18 -5.33
CA PHE A 152 21.23 -1.88 -5.52
C PHE A 152 21.90 -1.45 -6.83
N PRO A 153 22.45 -0.22 -6.95
CA PRO A 153 23.03 0.22 -8.21
C PRO A 153 24.33 -0.53 -8.53
N MET A 154 24.55 -0.85 -9.81
CA MET A 154 25.84 -1.35 -10.25
C MET A 154 26.91 -0.27 -10.08
N PRO A 155 28.12 -0.61 -9.60
CA PRO A 155 29.23 0.33 -9.58
C PRO A 155 29.48 0.87 -10.99
N ARG A 156 29.56 2.20 -11.12
CA ARG A 156 29.90 2.81 -12.41
C ARG A 156 31.28 2.31 -12.86
N PRO A 157 31.45 1.94 -14.14
CA PRO A 157 32.74 1.49 -14.64
C PRO A 157 33.79 2.61 -14.43
N ARG A 158 34.88 2.29 -13.72
CA ARG A 158 35.92 3.26 -13.33
C ARG A 158 36.90 3.63 -14.45
N ARG A 159 36.77 3.06 -15.67
CA ARG A 159 37.69 3.29 -16.81
C ARG A 159 36.95 3.31 -18.15
N ARG A 160 37.60 3.84 -19.19
CA ARG A 160 37.19 3.80 -20.61
C ARG A 160 36.97 2.37 -21.17
N GLN A 161 37.29 1.34 -20.39
CA GLN A 161 36.97 -0.05 -20.70
C GLN A 161 35.56 -0.37 -20.21
N HIS A 162 34.64 -0.48 -21.17
CA HIS A 162 33.22 -0.82 -20.99
C HIS A 162 33.03 -2.31 -20.64
N VAL A 163 33.87 -2.86 -19.75
CA VAL A 163 33.76 -4.27 -19.33
C VAL A 163 33.03 -4.29 -17.97
N PRO A 164 31.80 -4.84 -17.90
CA PRO A 164 31.09 -4.95 -16.64
C PRO A 164 31.82 -5.90 -15.69
N ASN A 165 31.82 -5.58 -14.39
CA ASN A 165 32.32 -6.49 -13.36
C ASN A 165 31.32 -7.65 -13.19
N VAL A 166 31.54 -8.74 -13.93
CA VAL A 166 30.64 -9.90 -14.00
C VAL A 166 30.37 -10.51 -12.62
N PRO A 167 31.37 -10.73 -11.74
CA PRO A 167 31.12 -11.20 -10.37
C PRO A 167 30.18 -10.29 -9.58
N VAL A 168 30.36 -8.96 -9.66
CA VAL A 168 29.48 -8.01 -8.97
C VAL A 168 28.07 -8.03 -9.55
N ALA A 169 27.94 -8.14 -10.87
CA ALA A 169 26.64 -8.27 -11.53
C ALA A 169 25.91 -9.55 -11.10
N ALA A 170 26.62 -10.68 -11.01
CA ALA A 170 26.07 -11.95 -10.54
C ALA A 170 25.64 -11.88 -9.07
N ALA A 171 26.49 -11.33 -8.19
CA ALA A 171 26.16 -11.15 -6.78
C ALA A 171 24.92 -10.26 -6.59
N ARG A 172 24.83 -9.15 -7.33
CA ARG A 172 23.66 -8.28 -7.36
C ARG A 172 22.41 -9.05 -7.82
N GLN A 173 22.52 -9.84 -8.88
CA GLN A 173 21.38 -10.61 -9.39
C GLN A 173 20.89 -11.63 -8.35
N LEU A 174 21.80 -12.29 -7.63
CA LEU A 174 21.44 -13.19 -6.53
C LEU A 174 20.73 -12.45 -5.40
N GLN A 175 21.21 -11.24 -5.03
CA GLN A 175 20.54 -10.41 -4.03
C GLN A 175 19.13 -10.02 -4.47
N LEU A 176 18.94 -9.55 -5.71
CA LEU A 176 17.60 -9.19 -6.21
C LEU A 176 16.65 -10.39 -6.24
N LYS A 177 17.13 -11.57 -6.65
CA LYS A 177 16.34 -12.81 -6.62
C LYS A 177 15.94 -13.21 -5.20
N HIS A 178 16.78 -12.93 -4.20
CA HIS A 178 16.46 -13.21 -2.80
C HIS A 178 15.37 -12.26 -2.24
N LEU A 179 15.25 -11.05 -2.80
CA LEU A 179 14.19 -10.10 -2.44
C LEU A 179 12.85 -10.42 -3.09
N GLU A 180 12.85 -11.10 -4.24
CA GLU A 180 11.62 -11.48 -4.91
C GLU A 180 10.93 -12.62 -4.12
N PRO A 181 9.68 -12.41 -3.66
CA PRO A 181 8.93 -13.46 -2.97
C PRO A 181 8.56 -14.59 -3.93
N ALA A 182 8.34 -15.79 -3.39
CA ALA A 182 7.85 -16.93 -4.19
C ALA A 182 6.48 -16.63 -4.84
N ASP A 183 5.60 -15.93 -4.12
CA ASP A 183 4.36 -15.37 -4.65
C ASP A 183 4.46 -13.84 -4.69
N PRO A 184 4.46 -13.21 -5.89
CA PRO A 184 4.49 -11.75 -6.05
C PRO A 184 3.34 -11.02 -5.36
N CYS A 185 2.19 -11.66 -5.14
CA CYS A 185 1.07 -11.08 -4.41
C CYS A 185 1.29 -11.05 -2.88
N ARG A 186 2.35 -11.69 -2.39
CA ARG A 186 2.72 -11.73 -0.96
C ARG A 186 4.04 -11.00 -0.72
N ASP A 187 4.29 -9.97 -1.52
CA ASP A 187 5.50 -9.18 -1.41
C ASP A 187 5.56 -8.42 -0.07
N PRO A 188 6.64 -8.58 0.72
CA PRO A 188 6.83 -7.88 1.99
C PRO A 188 6.74 -6.35 1.89
N TYR A 189 7.03 -5.79 0.72
CA TYR A 189 6.89 -4.36 0.47
C TYR A 189 5.44 -3.87 0.62
N ILE A 190 4.45 -4.73 0.36
CA ILE A 190 3.02 -4.41 0.56
C ILE A 190 2.74 -4.13 2.04
N LEU A 191 3.28 -4.97 2.94
CA LEU A 191 3.15 -4.76 4.38
C LEU A 191 3.76 -3.41 4.79
N ALA A 192 4.95 -3.08 4.30
CA ALA A 192 5.59 -1.80 4.62
C ALA A 192 4.75 -0.59 4.20
N VAL A 193 4.06 -0.69 3.05
CA VAL A 193 3.14 0.35 2.60
C VAL A 193 1.93 0.48 3.50
N LEU A 194 1.29 -0.64 3.87
CA LEU A 194 0.18 -0.65 4.82
C LEU A 194 0.58 -0.08 6.19
N LEU A 195 1.78 -0.41 6.66
CA LEU A 195 2.32 0.14 7.90
C LEU A 195 2.58 1.64 7.79
N GLY A 196 3.13 2.13 6.68
CA GLY A 196 3.35 3.57 6.47
C GLY A 196 2.03 4.35 6.44
N LEU A 197 0.95 3.78 5.88
CA LEU A 197 -0.38 4.36 5.97
C LEU A 197 -0.88 4.42 7.42
N ALA A 198 -0.74 3.33 8.17
CA ALA A 198 -1.18 3.27 9.57
C ALA A 198 -0.38 4.22 10.47
N GLN A 199 0.94 4.35 10.26
CA GLN A 199 1.79 5.33 10.95
C GLN A 199 1.34 6.76 10.68
N ALA A 200 0.97 7.09 9.44
CA ALA A 200 0.44 8.41 9.10
C ALA A 200 -0.93 8.69 9.76
N GLN A 201 -1.79 7.66 9.87
CA GLN A 201 -3.05 7.76 10.61
C GLN A 201 -2.80 7.95 12.12
N ALA A 202 -1.84 7.22 12.70
CA ALA A 202 -1.46 7.34 14.10
C ALA A 202 -0.92 8.73 14.46
N GLU A 203 -0.05 9.28 13.59
CA GLU A 203 0.50 10.63 13.74
C GLU A 203 -0.62 11.69 13.71
N ALA A 204 -1.55 11.61 12.74
CA ALA A 204 -2.69 12.51 12.66
C ALA A 204 -3.61 12.42 13.90
N ALA A 205 -3.84 11.20 14.41
CA ALA A 205 -4.68 10.98 15.58
C ALA A 205 -4.02 11.39 16.91
N SER A 206 -2.69 11.54 16.93
CA SER A 206 -1.95 12.03 18.10
C SER A 206 -2.06 13.56 18.21
N LEU A 207 -2.11 14.26 17.07
CA LEU A 207 -2.31 15.71 17.02
C LEU A 207 -3.72 16.14 17.45
N SER A 208 -4.73 15.26 17.31
CA SER A 208 -6.13 15.58 17.61
C SER A 208 -6.58 15.36 19.07
N SER A 209 -5.64 15.01 19.97
CA SER A 209 -5.79 15.01 21.44
C SER A 209 -7.18 14.68 22.01
N ASP A 210 -7.48 13.38 22.11
CA ASP A 210 -8.42 12.82 23.08
C ASP A 210 -7.76 11.55 23.65
N ASP A 211 -7.07 11.72 24.77
CA ASP A 211 -5.99 10.86 25.30
C ASP A 211 -6.50 9.62 26.05
N SER A 212 -7.82 9.46 26.14
CA SER A 212 -8.46 8.42 26.96
C SER A 212 -8.40 7.00 26.38
N ASN A 213 -7.97 6.84 25.11
CA ASN A 213 -8.01 5.54 24.43
C ASN A 213 -6.74 5.18 23.62
N ASN A 214 -5.60 5.80 23.95
CA ASN A 214 -4.36 5.70 23.16
C ASN A 214 -3.81 4.25 23.05
N GLY A 215 -4.10 3.40 24.04
CA GLY A 215 -3.59 2.02 24.10
C GLY A 215 -4.28 1.00 23.17
N ARG A 216 -5.41 1.33 22.51
CA ARG A 216 -6.19 0.33 21.74
C ARG A 216 -6.74 0.85 20.42
N ARG A 217 -6.09 1.83 19.79
CA ARG A 217 -6.52 2.31 18.47
C ARG A 217 -6.16 1.29 17.38
N GLU A 218 -7.08 1.12 16.45
CA GLU A 218 -6.91 0.30 15.25
C GLU A 218 -6.95 1.21 14.03
N TYR A 219 -5.96 1.05 13.16
CA TYR A 219 -5.79 1.79 11.93
C TYR A 219 -6.19 0.90 10.77
N ARG A 220 -7.26 1.30 10.08
CA ARG A 220 -7.75 0.57 8.91
C ARG A 220 -7.06 1.12 7.67
N VAL A 221 -6.35 0.23 6.99
CA VAL A 221 -5.56 0.58 5.82
C VAL A 221 -5.87 -0.37 4.69
N CYS A 222 -5.86 0.15 3.47
CA CYS A 222 -6.00 -0.67 2.29
C CYS A 222 -5.03 -0.25 1.18
N ALA A 223 -4.71 -1.21 0.33
CA ALA A 223 -3.86 -0.97 -0.83
C ALA A 223 -4.29 -1.84 -2.01
N ILE A 224 -3.93 -1.43 -3.21
CA ILE A 224 -4.03 -2.25 -4.40
C ILE A 224 -2.64 -2.53 -4.94
N PHE A 225 -2.43 -3.81 -5.29
CA PHE A 225 -1.27 -4.25 -6.05
C PHE A 225 -1.75 -4.77 -7.41
N VAL A 226 -1.11 -4.29 -8.48
CA VAL A 226 -1.36 -4.75 -9.85
C VAL A 226 -0.13 -5.40 -10.44
N ASP A 227 -0.34 -6.52 -11.14
CA ASP A 227 0.61 -7.03 -12.12
C ASP A 227 0.23 -6.42 -13.47
N GLU A 228 1.17 -5.78 -14.16
CA GLU A 228 0.92 -5.12 -15.45
C GLU A 228 0.37 -6.09 -16.50
N LYS A 229 0.74 -7.38 -16.40
CA LYS A 229 0.32 -8.43 -17.32
C LYS A 229 -1.04 -9.02 -17.00
N ASN A 230 -1.57 -8.80 -15.80
CA ASN A 230 -2.88 -9.30 -15.40
C ASN A 230 -3.96 -8.31 -15.84
N THR A 231 -4.79 -8.75 -16.79
CA THR A 231 -5.89 -7.96 -17.34
C THR A 231 -7.25 -8.37 -16.77
N GLU A 232 -7.30 -9.39 -15.90
CA GLU A 232 -8.53 -9.94 -15.33
C GLU A 232 -8.87 -9.29 -14.00
N HIS A 233 -7.88 -9.15 -13.11
CA HIS A 233 -8.09 -8.66 -11.76
C HIS A 233 -6.87 -7.93 -11.19
N MET A 234 -7.14 -7.03 -10.25
CA MET A 234 -6.15 -6.48 -9.32
C MET A 234 -6.25 -7.15 -7.96
N ILE A 235 -5.22 -7.10 -7.13
CA ILE A 235 -5.29 -7.62 -5.76
C ILE A 235 -5.53 -6.45 -4.82
N PHE A 236 -6.63 -6.53 -4.07
CA PHE A 236 -7.00 -5.58 -3.03
C PHE A 236 -6.57 -6.13 -1.67
N TYR A 237 -5.83 -5.33 -0.91
CA TYR A 237 -5.32 -5.66 0.42
C TYR A 237 -6.02 -4.81 1.46
N SER A 238 -6.40 -5.42 2.57
CA SER A 238 -6.86 -4.71 3.76
C SER A 238 -6.24 -5.28 5.03
N ALA A 239 -5.97 -4.40 5.98
CA ALA A 239 -5.45 -4.77 7.30
C ALA A 239 -5.95 -3.80 8.37
N ASN A 240 -6.15 -4.33 9.58
CA ASN A 240 -6.39 -3.56 10.78
C ASN A 240 -5.12 -3.61 11.62
N ILE A 241 -4.42 -2.48 11.72
CA ILE A 241 -3.12 -2.41 12.40
C ILE A 241 -3.34 -1.72 13.74
N THR A 242 -3.00 -2.40 14.84
CA THR A 242 -3.15 -1.84 16.20
C THR A 242 -2.00 -0.90 16.54
N THR A 243 -2.22 0.02 17.48
CA THR A 243 -1.13 0.82 18.09
C THR A 243 -0.05 -0.08 18.68
N ALA A 244 -0.43 -1.17 19.36
CA ALA A 244 0.52 -2.15 19.90
C ALA A 244 1.37 -2.82 18.82
N PHE A 245 0.83 -3.05 17.62
CA PHE A 245 1.63 -3.57 16.50
C PHE A 245 2.58 -2.50 15.94
N LEU A 246 2.12 -1.25 15.78
CA LEU A 246 2.98 -0.15 15.32
C LEU A 246 4.14 0.13 16.27
N ALA A 247 3.91 0.00 17.58
CA ALA A 247 4.93 0.20 18.61
C ALA A 247 6.13 -0.75 18.47
N LYS A 248 6.01 -1.87 17.72
CA LYS A 248 7.16 -2.72 17.35
C LYS A 248 8.25 -1.95 16.60
N PHE A 249 7.88 -0.89 15.90
CA PHE A 249 8.76 -0.09 15.05
C PHE A 249 9.21 1.21 15.72
N GLU A 250 8.77 1.50 16.94
CA GLU A 250 9.25 2.65 17.71
C GLU A 250 10.63 2.35 18.33
N TYR A 251 11.48 3.36 18.43
CA TYR A 251 12.79 3.23 19.07
C TYR A 251 12.57 3.29 20.59
N PRO A 252 13.12 2.36 21.39
CA PRO A 252 13.10 2.50 22.84
C PRO A 252 14.12 3.57 23.21
N GLU A 253 13.74 4.86 23.13
CA GLU A 253 14.56 5.95 23.65
C GLU A 253 14.75 5.82 25.18
N ASP A 254 13.75 5.23 25.85
CA ASP A 254 13.85 4.80 27.25
C ASP A 254 13.86 3.27 27.32
N LEU A 255 14.95 2.74 27.90
CA LEU A 255 15.26 1.32 28.11
C LEU A 255 14.28 0.58 29.07
N GLN A 256 12.99 0.83 28.98
CA GLN A 256 12.00 -0.07 29.54
C GLN A 256 11.48 -0.94 28.39
N VAL A 257 11.93 -2.21 28.36
CA VAL A 257 11.24 -3.24 27.60
C VAL A 257 9.79 -3.15 28.04
N PRO A 258 8.87 -2.75 27.15
CA PRO A 258 7.50 -2.59 27.56
C PRO A 258 7.03 -3.93 28.10
N GLN A 259 6.29 -3.91 29.22
CA GLN A 259 5.62 -5.08 29.78
C GLN A 259 4.45 -5.52 28.86
N TRP A 260 4.66 -5.53 27.55
CA TRP A 260 3.71 -6.03 26.58
C TRP A 260 3.63 -7.54 26.76
N SER A 261 2.53 -7.94 27.39
CA SER A 261 2.02 -9.29 27.47
C SER A 261 2.14 -10.01 26.10
N PRO A 262 2.20 -11.34 26.03
CA PRO A 262 2.46 -12.14 24.81
C PRO A 262 1.48 -11.97 23.62
N LEU A 263 0.59 -10.97 23.64
CA LEU A 263 -0.48 -10.71 22.68
C LEU A 263 -0.21 -9.45 21.83
N SER A 264 0.88 -9.42 21.07
CA SER A 264 0.76 -8.69 19.80
C SER A 264 0.18 -9.69 18.82
N ASP A 265 -1.13 -9.63 18.63
CA ASP A 265 -1.83 -10.55 17.74
C ASP A 265 -1.14 -10.58 16.37
N PRO A 266 -1.02 -11.76 15.74
CA PRO A 266 -0.46 -11.87 14.41
C PRO A 266 -1.24 -10.95 13.46
N LEU A 267 -0.52 -10.20 12.62
CA LEU A 267 -1.15 -9.28 11.69
C LEU A 267 -1.56 -10.04 10.44
N VAL A 268 -2.86 -10.18 10.24
CA VAL A 268 -3.43 -10.80 9.04
C VAL A 268 -3.75 -9.74 8.00
N ILE A 269 -3.10 -9.83 6.85
CA ILE A 269 -3.40 -9.02 5.67
C ILE A 269 -4.37 -9.80 4.78
N ARG A 270 -5.58 -9.29 4.65
CA ARG A 270 -6.61 -9.89 3.79
C ARG A 270 -6.35 -9.49 2.36
N GLN A 271 -6.36 -10.47 1.47
CA GLN A 271 -6.23 -10.30 0.03
C GLN A 271 -7.55 -10.67 -0.63
N ILE A 272 -8.02 -9.84 -1.55
CA ILE A 272 -9.21 -10.11 -2.35
C ILE A 272 -8.84 -9.91 -3.83
N LYS A 273 -9.19 -10.87 -4.68
CA LYS A 273 -9.12 -10.66 -6.14
C LYS A 273 -10.25 -9.73 -6.55
N PHE A 274 -9.88 -8.57 -7.05
CA PHE A 274 -10.80 -7.52 -7.44
C PHE A 274 -10.88 -7.44 -8.97
N PRO A 275 -11.96 -7.97 -9.58
CA PRO A 275 -12.03 -8.09 -11.03
C PRO A 275 -12.21 -6.73 -11.70
N TYR A 276 -11.50 -6.51 -12.82
CA TYR A 276 -11.66 -5.29 -13.62
C TYR A 276 -13.05 -5.21 -14.25
N GLN A 277 -13.58 -6.34 -14.69
CA GLN A 277 -14.94 -6.41 -15.23
C GLN A 277 -15.99 -6.54 -14.10
N PRO A 278 -17.20 -5.98 -14.30
CA PRO A 278 -17.58 -5.12 -15.42
C PRO A 278 -16.96 -3.73 -15.31
N TYR A 279 -16.50 -3.19 -16.45
CA TYR A 279 -15.80 -1.90 -16.51
C TYR A 279 -16.70 -0.71 -16.15
N SER A 280 -17.99 -0.80 -16.48
CA SER A 280 -18.97 0.26 -16.23
C SER A 280 -19.16 0.59 -14.74
N SER A 281 -19.02 -0.40 -13.85
CA SER A 281 -19.16 -0.20 -12.40
C SER A 281 -17.82 -0.21 -11.67
N LEU A 282 -16.69 -0.38 -12.36
CA LEU A 282 -15.38 -0.55 -11.72
C LEU A 282 -15.04 0.60 -10.77
N ARG A 283 -15.24 1.84 -11.24
CA ARG A 283 -14.97 3.05 -10.43
C ARG A 283 -15.77 3.04 -9.13
N GLN A 284 -17.07 2.78 -9.21
CA GLN A 284 -17.95 2.78 -8.05
C GLN A 284 -17.59 1.64 -7.09
N ARG A 285 -17.45 0.41 -7.60
CA ARG A 285 -17.02 -0.74 -6.79
C ARG A 285 -15.71 -0.48 -6.07
N LEU A 286 -14.77 0.20 -6.73
CA LEU A 286 -13.47 0.51 -6.17
C LEU A 286 -13.56 1.56 -5.05
N VAL A 287 -14.29 2.64 -5.29
CA VAL A 287 -14.52 3.69 -4.28
C VAL A 287 -15.25 3.10 -3.07
N ASP A 288 -16.29 2.31 -3.29
CA ASP A 288 -17.05 1.66 -2.22
C ASP A 288 -16.17 0.68 -1.42
N ALA A 289 -15.30 -0.08 -2.09
CA ALA A 289 -14.34 -0.96 -1.43
C ALA A 289 -13.34 -0.18 -0.57
N ILE A 290 -12.80 0.94 -1.06
CA ILE A 290 -11.87 1.78 -0.30
C ILE A 290 -12.57 2.41 0.91
N ILE A 291 -13.78 2.96 0.72
CA ILE A 291 -14.53 3.62 1.80
C ILE A 291 -15.00 2.61 2.84
N SER A 292 -15.52 1.45 2.44
CA SER A 292 -15.96 0.41 3.39
C SER A 292 -14.81 -0.17 4.22
N THR A 293 -13.61 -0.23 3.64
CA THR A 293 -12.42 -0.78 4.32
C THR A 293 -11.73 0.24 5.20
N ALA A 294 -11.51 1.47 4.70
CA ALA A 294 -10.74 2.48 5.40
C ALA A 294 -11.58 3.58 6.09
N GLY A 295 -12.89 3.65 5.84
CA GLY A 295 -13.79 4.67 6.39
C GLY A 295 -14.51 4.21 7.65
N ARG A 296 -13.98 4.58 8.82
CA ARG A 296 -14.73 5.00 10.02
C ARG A 296 -13.87 5.96 10.84
#